data_AF-A0A937YQG0-F1
#
_entry.id   AF-A0A937YQG0-F1
#
_cell.length_a   1.000
_cell.length_b   1.000
_cell.length_c   1.000
_cell.angle_alpha   90.00
_cell.angle_beta   90.00
_cell.angle_gamma   90.00
#
_symmetry.space_group_name_H-M   'P 1'
#
loop_
_entity.id
_entity.type
_entity.pdbx_description
1 polymer ?
#
loop_
_entity_poly.entity_id
_entity_poly.type
_entity_poly.pdbx_seq_one_letter_code
_entity_poly.pdbx_strand_id
1 'polypeptide(L)'
;MGGVEARAGGDGATATRLWRTGLALCDHFPADDPRRAASLVQLGLGAPDAASAAELFTRAEAAWCETRATWLARLPAGGRARSSTFHLRLGRKHPGGYDHLAQAAHERLCEAGRAAALGNLAGALIALGRHDEAAARLDQALVLRRAGFGHREAGVGSLLRLGADLARFKADGDGAMRLEDAARAIAADPVVYDVVRLRRETGRRYDDLWRLRAAIYLSPIEATAALRPAAPGA
;
A
#
# COMPACT_ATOMS: atom_id res chain seq x y z
N MET A 1 -17.49 1.88 -1.88
CA MET A 1 -17.13 3.29 -1.64
C MET A 1 -16.37 3.34 -0.32
N GLY A 2 -15.10 3.74 -0.33
CA GLY A 2 -14.24 3.81 0.86
C GLY A 2 -14.39 5.11 1.63
N GLY A 3 -13.89 5.16 2.88
CA GLY A 3 -13.95 6.38 3.71
C GLY A 3 -13.22 7.58 3.09
N VAL A 4 -12.10 7.33 2.40
CA VAL A 4 -11.34 8.34 1.66
C VAL A 4 -12.14 8.92 0.50
N GLU A 5 -12.81 8.08 -0.30
CA GLU A 5 -13.68 8.52 -1.41
C GLU A 5 -14.85 9.37 -0.90
N ALA A 6 -15.45 8.98 0.22
CA ALA A 6 -16.55 9.73 0.84
C ALA A 6 -16.08 11.11 1.30
N ARG A 7 -14.89 11.20 1.92
CA ARG A 7 -14.29 12.48 2.34
C ARG A 7 -13.94 13.37 1.15
N ALA A 8 -13.34 12.81 0.09
CA ALA A 8 -13.03 13.55 -1.13
C ALA A 8 -14.30 14.11 -1.80
N GLY A 9 -15.43 13.40 -1.68
CA GLY A 9 -16.74 13.87 -2.11
C GLY A 9 -17.44 14.84 -1.15
N GLY A 10 -16.80 15.29 -0.07
CA GLY A 10 -17.37 16.21 0.92
C GLY A 10 -18.28 15.56 1.98
N ASP A 11 -18.46 14.24 1.95
CA ASP A 11 -19.28 13.51 2.92
C ASP A 11 -18.44 13.04 4.11
N GLY A 12 -18.10 13.99 4.98
CA GLY A 12 -17.33 13.73 6.20
C GLY A 12 -18.05 12.82 7.20
N ALA A 13 -19.38 12.80 7.21
CA ALA A 13 -20.18 11.95 8.09
C ALA A 13 -20.08 10.48 7.67
N THR A 14 -20.21 10.19 6.37
CA THR A 14 -20.00 8.84 5.83
C THR A 14 -18.55 8.39 5.99
N ALA A 15 -17.57 9.27 5.76
CA ALA A 15 -16.16 8.95 6.01
C ALA A 15 -15.92 8.53 7.47
N THR A 16 -16.40 9.34 8.42
CA THR A 16 -16.28 9.06 9.86
C THR A 16 -16.96 7.74 10.25
N ARG A 17 -18.16 7.47 9.72
CA ARG A 17 -18.86 6.21 9.98
C ARG A 17 -18.08 5.02 9.43
N LEU A 18 -17.59 5.09 8.19
CA LEU A 18 -16.82 4.03 7.55
C LEU A 18 -15.51 3.75 8.32
N TRP A 19 -14.84 4.79 8.81
CA TRP A 19 -13.64 4.63 9.64
C TRP A 19 -13.94 4.03 11.01
N ARG A 20 -15.02 4.45 11.69
CA ARG A 20 -15.47 3.80 12.94
C ARG A 20 -15.80 2.32 12.73
N THR A 21 -16.47 1.97 11.64
CA THR A 21 -16.70 0.56 11.26
C THR A 21 -15.38 -0.16 11.00
N GLY A 22 -14.43 0.48 10.31
CA GLY A 22 -13.08 -0.05 10.10
C GLY A 22 -12.32 -0.32 11.42
N LEU A 23 -12.48 0.56 12.41
CA LEU A 23 -11.92 0.40 13.76
C LEU A 23 -12.49 -0.85 14.45
N ALA A 24 -13.82 -0.97 14.48
CA ALA A 24 -14.47 -2.13 15.08
C ALA A 24 -14.09 -3.46 14.42
N LEU A 25 -13.88 -3.44 13.10
CA LEU A 25 -13.44 -4.62 12.35
C LEU A 25 -11.96 -4.96 12.58
N CYS A 26 -11.10 -3.96 12.83
CA CYS A 26 -9.67 -4.15 13.03
C CYS A 26 -9.37 -5.09 14.22
N ASP A 27 -10.11 -4.96 15.31
CA ASP A 27 -9.91 -5.78 16.52
C ASP A 27 -10.46 -7.20 16.38
N HIS A 28 -11.28 -7.46 15.36
CA HIS A 28 -11.85 -8.78 15.10
C HIS A 28 -11.00 -9.63 14.16
N PHE A 29 -10.04 -9.01 13.46
CA PHE A 29 -9.09 -9.73 12.62
C PHE A 29 -7.88 -10.19 13.44
N PRO A 30 -7.42 -11.44 13.24
CA PRO A 30 -6.15 -11.91 13.78
C PRO A 30 -4.99 -10.95 13.47
N ALA A 31 -3.96 -10.96 14.32
CA ALA A 31 -2.84 -10.03 14.20
C ALA A 31 -2.09 -10.13 12.86
N ASP A 32 -2.13 -11.32 12.25
CA ASP A 32 -1.50 -11.68 10.99
C ASP A 32 -2.42 -11.57 9.77
N ASP A 33 -3.69 -11.18 9.94
CA ASP A 33 -4.61 -11.06 8.82
C ASP A 33 -4.31 -9.76 8.05
N PRO A 34 -4.11 -9.82 6.72
CA PRO A 34 -3.79 -8.65 5.91
C PRO A 34 -4.88 -7.56 5.99
N ARG A 35 -6.14 -7.93 6.27
CA ARG A 35 -7.24 -6.96 6.40
C ARG A 35 -7.08 -6.08 7.63
N ARG A 36 -6.45 -6.58 8.69
CA ARG A 36 -6.11 -5.77 9.87
C ARG A 36 -5.17 -4.63 9.49
N ALA A 37 -4.12 -4.94 8.73
CA ALA A 37 -3.17 -3.94 8.24
C ALA A 37 -3.85 -2.89 7.35
N ALA A 38 -4.73 -3.33 6.44
CA ALA A 38 -5.51 -2.42 5.60
C ALA A 38 -6.46 -1.52 6.41
N SER A 39 -7.14 -2.06 7.42
CA SER A 39 -7.99 -1.27 8.32
C SER A 39 -7.19 -0.19 9.05
N LEU A 40 -5.99 -0.52 9.55
CA LEU A 40 -5.10 0.45 10.21
C LEU A 40 -4.66 1.57 9.26
N VAL A 41 -4.38 1.27 7.99
CA VAL A 41 -4.10 2.30 6.97
C VAL A 41 -5.31 3.22 6.80
N GLN A 42 -6.51 2.66 6.63
CA GLN A 42 -7.72 3.47 6.45
C GLN A 42 -8.02 4.36 7.66
N LEU A 43 -7.75 3.88 8.87
CA LEU A 43 -7.87 4.65 10.10
C LEU A 43 -6.85 5.78 10.17
N GLY A 44 -5.58 5.51 9.81
CA GLY A 44 -4.53 6.53 9.78
C GLY A 44 -4.85 7.67 8.82
N LEU A 45 -5.48 7.36 7.68
CA LEU A 45 -5.95 8.38 6.72
C LEU A 45 -7.10 9.24 7.27
N GLY A 46 -7.85 8.72 8.25
CA GLY A 46 -8.91 9.45 8.95
C GLY A 46 -8.50 10.02 10.30
N ALA A 47 -7.22 9.93 10.67
CA ALA A 47 -6.73 10.40 11.95
C ALA A 47 -6.90 11.93 12.10
N PRO A 48 -7.15 12.43 13.31
CA PRO A 48 -7.39 13.85 13.55
C PRO A 48 -6.14 14.72 13.37
N ASP A 49 -4.96 14.13 13.51
CA ASP A 49 -3.67 14.81 13.47
C ASP A 49 -2.55 13.88 12.95
N ALA A 50 -1.40 14.47 12.63
CA ALA A 50 -0.27 13.73 12.05
C ALA A 50 0.39 12.75 13.04
N ALA A 51 0.36 13.01 14.35
CA ALA A 51 0.92 12.09 15.35
C ALA A 51 0.06 10.83 15.47
N SER A 52 -1.26 11.00 15.60
CA SER A 52 -2.24 9.92 15.57
C SER A 52 -2.15 9.11 14.27
N ALA A 53 -1.99 9.79 13.12
CA ALA A 53 -1.79 9.13 11.84
C ALA A 53 -0.50 8.28 11.82
N ALA A 54 0.62 8.84 12.30
CA ALA A 54 1.91 8.15 12.34
C ALA A 54 1.88 6.89 13.22
N GLU A 55 1.18 6.94 14.36
CA GLU A 55 0.98 5.76 15.22
C GLU A 55 0.23 4.64 14.47
N LEU A 56 -0.89 5.00 13.83
CA LEU A 56 -1.71 4.05 13.08
C LEU A 56 -0.95 3.44 11.89
N PHE A 57 -0.17 4.23 11.15
CA PHE A 57 0.65 3.71 10.05
C PHE A 57 1.81 2.84 10.54
N THR A 58 2.40 3.15 11.70
CA THR A 58 3.41 2.29 12.33
C THR A 58 2.81 0.93 12.71
N ARG A 59 1.60 0.93 13.29
CA ARG A 59 0.87 -0.32 13.60
C ARG A 59 0.50 -1.08 12.33
N ALA A 60 0.12 -0.38 11.27
CA ALA A 60 -0.18 -0.99 9.97
C ALA A 60 1.05 -1.68 9.36
N GLU A 61 2.22 -1.03 9.44
CA GLU A 61 3.49 -1.58 8.98
C GLU A 61 3.86 -2.86 9.74
N ALA A 62 3.73 -2.85 11.07
CA ALA A 62 3.93 -4.03 11.91
C ALA A 62 2.96 -5.17 11.54
N ALA A 63 1.68 -4.87 11.29
CA ALA A 63 0.69 -5.87 10.88
C ALA A 63 1.00 -6.48 9.51
N TRP A 64 1.55 -5.71 8.57
CA TRP A 64 2.03 -6.26 7.29
C TRP A 64 3.26 -7.16 7.46
N CYS A 65 4.18 -6.82 8.35
CA CYS A 65 5.31 -7.69 8.71
C CYS A 65 4.82 -9.02 9.30
N GLU A 66 3.84 -8.97 10.20
CA GLU A 66 3.23 -10.16 10.80
C GLU A 66 2.51 -11.01 9.75
N THR A 67 1.71 -10.38 8.87
CA THR A 67 1.07 -11.04 7.73
C THR A 67 2.08 -11.83 6.88
N ARG A 68 3.23 -11.21 6.59
CA ARG A 68 4.30 -11.88 5.83
C ARG A 68 4.89 -13.05 6.59
N ALA A 69 5.13 -12.90 7.89
CA ALA A 69 5.80 -13.92 8.69
C ALA A 69 4.93 -15.17 8.91
N THR A 70 3.63 -14.99 9.17
CA THR A 70 2.77 -16.08 9.64
C THR A 70 1.63 -16.41 8.69
N TRP A 71 0.90 -15.42 8.19
CA TRP A 71 -0.25 -15.68 7.34
C TRP A 71 0.15 -16.20 5.95
N LEU A 72 1.19 -15.61 5.33
CA LEU A 72 1.72 -16.12 4.05
C LEU A 72 2.32 -17.52 4.15
N ALA A 73 2.86 -17.89 5.31
CA ALA A 73 3.43 -19.23 5.53
C ALA A 73 2.35 -20.34 5.51
N ARG A 74 1.09 -19.97 5.75
CA ARG A 74 -0.06 -20.90 5.72
C ARG A 74 -0.75 -20.97 4.36
N LEU A 75 -0.42 -20.07 3.43
CA LEU A 75 -1.01 -20.12 2.10
C LEU A 75 -0.56 -21.39 1.40
N PRO A 76 -1.49 -22.16 0.79
CA PRO A 76 -1.10 -23.30 -0.01
C PRO A 76 -0.23 -22.82 -1.16
N ALA A 77 0.89 -23.51 -1.38
CA ALA A 77 1.71 -23.28 -2.55
C ALA A 77 0.92 -23.74 -3.80
N GLY A 78 0.17 -22.81 -4.37
CA GLY A 78 -0.79 -23.06 -5.44
C GLY A 78 -0.16 -23.03 -6.83
N GLY A 79 1.16 -23.24 -6.93
CA GLY A 79 1.92 -23.13 -8.16
C GLY A 79 1.65 -24.31 -9.09
N ARG A 80 0.48 -24.36 -9.74
CA ARG A 80 0.20 -25.39 -10.74
C ARG A 80 0.62 -24.89 -12.13
N ALA A 81 1.45 -25.67 -12.82
CA ALA A 81 1.67 -25.49 -14.25
C ALA A 81 0.34 -25.67 -15.00
N ARG A 82 -0.23 -24.56 -15.50
CA ARG A 82 -1.50 -24.54 -16.27
C ARG A 82 -1.29 -24.41 -17.78
N SER A 83 -0.06 -24.53 -18.23
CA SER A 83 0.38 -24.28 -19.61
C SER A 83 1.07 -25.53 -20.17
N SER A 84 1.40 -25.47 -21.46
CA SER A 84 1.90 -26.52 -22.37
C SER A 84 2.75 -27.65 -21.77
N THR A 85 2.89 -28.75 -22.52
CA THR A 85 3.74 -29.91 -22.18
C THR A 85 5.16 -29.54 -21.75
N PHE A 86 5.67 -28.38 -22.19
CA PHE A 86 6.93 -27.81 -21.71
C PHE A 86 6.89 -27.46 -20.21
N HIS A 87 5.88 -26.76 -19.73
CA HIS A 87 5.72 -26.41 -18.30
C HIS A 87 5.45 -27.63 -17.42
N LEU A 88 4.74 -28.64 -17.93
CA LEU A 88 4.58 -29.91 -17.23
C LEU A 88 5.92 -30.64 -17.07
N ARG A 89 6.75 -30.67 -18.13
CA ARG A 89 8.11 -31.24 -18.06
C ARG A 89 9.01 -30.44 -17.14
N LEU A 90 8.93 -29.11 -17.17
CA LEU A 90 9.68 -28.23 -16.27
C LEU A 90 9.28 -28.45 -14.81
N GLY A 91 7.98 -28.59 -14.53
CA GLY A 91 7.47 -28.90 -13.19
C GLY A 91 7.92 -30.28 -12.68
N ARG A 92 8.05 -31.28 -13.56
CA ARG A 92 8.65 -32.58 -13.20
C ARG A 92 10.14 -32.48 -12.92
N LYS A 93 10.88 -31.66 -13.68
CA LYS A 93 12.33 -31.46 -13.51
C LYS A 93 12.66 -30.63 -12.27
N HIS A 94 11.78 -29.70 -11.89
CA HIS A 94 11.92 -28.83 -10.73
C HIS A 94 10.71 -28.96 -9.80
N PRO A 95 10.61 -30.06 -9.02
CA PRO A 95 9.56 -30.19 -8.01
C PRO A 95 9.59 -29.00 -7.05
N GLY A 96 8.43 -28.37 -6.79
CA GLY A 96 8.33 -27.19 -5.94
C GLY A 96 8.80 -25.86 -6.58
N GLY A 97 9.37 -25.87 -7.79
CA GLY A 97 9.83 -24.62 -8.44
C GLY A 97 8.70 -23.61 -8.65
N TYR A 98 7.51 -24.09 -9.02
CA TYR A 98 6.31 -23.24 -9.13
C TYR A 98 5.78 -22.75 -7.78
N ASP A 99 5.97 -23.54 -6.73
CA ASP A 99 5.55 -23.23 -5.37
C ASP A 99 6.37 -22.08 -4.80
N HIS A 100 7.70 -22.13 -4.99
CA HIS A 100 8.60 -21.03 -4.64
C HIS A 100 8.27 -19.74 -5.41
N LEU A 101 7.97 -19.84 -6.70
CA LEU A 101 7.59 -18.67 -7.51
C LEU A 101 6.26 -18.06 -7.07
N ALA A 102 5.27 -18.89 -6.73
CA ALA A 102 3.99 -18.44 -6.21
C ALA A 102 4.17 -17.75 -4.85
N GLN A 103 4.95 -18.35 -3.95
CA GLN A 103 5.24 -17.77 -2.63
C GLN A 103 5.97 -16.43 -2.76
N ALA A 104 7.02 -16.36 -3.58
CA ALA A 104 7.74 -15.12 -3.83
C ALA A 104 6.84 -14.04 -4.45
N ALA A 105 5.84 -14.41 -5.26
CA ALA A 105 4.86 -13.47 -5.77
C ALA A 105 3.91 -12.96 -4.68
N HIS A 106 3.46 -13.82 -3.76
CA HIS A 106 2.64 -13.42 -2.62
C HIS A 106 3.41 -12.51 -1.66
N GLU A 107 4.68 -12.81 -1.40
CA GLU A 107 5.55 -11.96 -0.58
C GLU A 107 5.73 -10.58 -1.19
N ARG A 108 6.05 -10.49 -2.49
CA ARG A 108 6.16 -9.19 -3.19
C ARG A 108 4.87 -8.38 -3.13
N LEU A 109 3.72 -9.04 -3.22
CA LEU A 109 2.42 -8.38 -3.07
C LEU A 109 2.21 -7.87 -1.63
N CYS A 110 2.50 -8.70 -0.62
CA CYS A 110 2.40 -8.32 0.78
C CYS A 110 3.31 -7.13 1.12
N GLU A 111 4.56 -7.16 0.66
CA GLU A 111 5.51 -6.06 0.82
C GLU A 111 5.05 -4.78 0.10
N ALA A 112 4.32 -4.89 -1.00
CA ALA A 112 3.72 -3.73 -1.65
C ALA A 112 2.53 -3.15 -0.87
N GLY A 113 1.84 -3.97 -0.07
CA GLY A 113 0.89 -3.51 0.96
C GLY A 113 1.61 -2.76 2.09
N ARG A 114 2.72 -3.32 2.59
CA ARG A 114 3.59 -2.66 3.58
C ARG A 114 4.12 -1.31 3.09
N ALA A 115 4.49 -1.23 1.81
CA ALA A 115 4.93 0.00 1.17
C ALA A 115 3.90 1.13 1.29
N ALA A 116 2.61 0.80 1.28
CA ALA A 116 1.56 1.80 1.46
C ALA A 116 1.55 2.38 2.87
N ALA A 117 1.67 1.52 3.89
CA ALA A 117 1.80 1.98 5.28
C ALA A 117 3.06 2.85 5.47
N LEU A 118 4.21 2.43 4.91
CA LEU A 118 5.45 3.21 4.96
C LEU A 118 5.35 4.56 4.26
N GLY A 119 4.73 4.62 3.08
CA GLY A 119 4.52 5.87 2.34
C GLY A 119 3.64 6.84 3.10
N ASN A 120 2.52 6.36 3.65
CA ASN A 120 1.63 7.20 4.45
C ASN A 120 2.29 7.64 5.76
N LEU A 121 3.09 6.77 6.39
CA LEU A 121 3.91 7.14 7.55
C LEU A 121 4.93 8.24 7.19
N ALA A 122 5.59 8.14 6.04
CA ALA A 122 6.47 9.22 5.56
C ALA A 122 5.71 10.55 5.41
N GLY A 123 4.50 10.53 4.85
CA GLY A 123 3.63 11.71 4.77
C GLY A 123 3.31 12.32 6.15
N ALA A 124 2.97 11.48 7.13
CA ALA A 124 2.74 11.93 8.51
C ALA A 124 4.02 12.50 9.17
N LEU A 125 5.17 11.86 8.94
CA LEU A 125 6.47 12.34 9.45
C LEU A 125 6.89 13.68 8.84
N ILE A 126 6.62 13.89 7.54
CA ILE A 126 6.81 15.19 6.88
C ILE A 126 5.98 16.26 7.59
N ALA A 127 4.69 16.00 7.85
CA ALA A 127 3.83 16.94 8.55
C ALA A 127 4.29 17.25 9.98
N LEU A 128 4.97 16.30 10.64
CA LEU A 128 5.59 16.48 11.96
C LEU A 128 6.98 17.14 11.92
N GLY A 129 7.50 17.51 10.74
CA GLY A 129 8.84 18.07 10.60
C GLY A 129 9.98 17.05 10.74
N ARG A 130 9.68 15.75 10.83
CA ARG A 130 10.64 14.65 11.02
C ARG A 130 11.19 14.18 9.66
N HIS A 131 11.83 15.10 8.94
CA HIS A 131 12.19 14.94 7.53
C HIS A 131 13.17 13.79 7.24
N ASP A 132 14.14 13.53 8.12
CA ASP A 132 15.13 12.46 7.89
C ASP A 132 14.53 11.06 8.09
N GLU A 133 13.65 10.92 9.08
CA GLU A 133 12.89 9.69 9.26
C GLU A 133 11.91 9.46 8.10
N ALA A 134 11.25 10.53 7.64
CA ALA A 134 10.40 10.46 6.46
C ALA A 134 11.15 9.99 5.22
N ALA A 135 12.38 10.51 5.00
CA ALA A 135 13.24 10.08 3.89
C ALA A 135 13.49 8.57 3.92
N ALA A 136 13.91 8.04 5.08
CA ALA A 136 14.19 6.62 5.23
C ALA A 136 12.96 5.74 4.96
N ARG A 137 11.77 6.13 5.45
CA ARG A 137 10.53 5.37 5.19
C ARG A 137 10.09 5.45 3.73
N LEU A 138 10.26 6.62 3.11
CA LEU A 138 9.89 6.83 1.71
C LEU A 138 10.77 6.01 0.76
N ASP A 139 12.08 5.97 1.01
CA ASP A 139 13.02 5.17 0.22
C ASP A 139 12.65 3.68 0.27
N GLN A 140 12.35 3.17 1.46
CA GLN A 140 11.87 1.80 1.64
C GLN A 140 10.55 1.56 0.90
N ALA A 141 9.57 2.48 1.03
CA ALA A 141 8.29 2.38 0.35
C ALA A 141 8.45 2.30 -1.18
N LEU A 142 9.31 3.14 -1.77
CA LEU A 142 9.57 3.15 -3.20
C LEU A 142 10.16 1.83 -3.69
N VAL A 143 11.14 1.27 -2.96
CA VAL A 143 11.76 -0.02 -3.31
C VAL A 143 10.73 -1.15 -3.30
N LEU A 144 9.95 -1.26 -2.21
CA LEU A 144 8.98 -2.33 -2.04
C LEU A 144 7.82 -2.22 -3.03
N ARG A 145 7.30 -1.01 -3.28
CA ARG A 145 6.18 -0.78 -4.20
C ARG A 145 6.57 -1.13 -5.64
N ARG A 146 7.78 -0.72 -6.07
CA ARG A 146 8.33 -1.06 -7.39
C ARG A 146 8.54 -2.56 -7.55
N ALA A 147 9.02 -3.25 -6.52
CA ALA A 147 9.21 -4.70 -6.56
C ALA A 147 7.88 -5.47 -6.71
N GLY A 148 6.80 -4.99 -6.09
CA GLY A 148 5.49 -5.64 -6.14
C GLY A 148 4.67 -5.37 -7.40
N PHE A 149 4.65 -4.13 -7.87
CA PHE A 149 3.76 -3.69 -8.97
C PHE A 149 4.47 -3.09 -10.18
N GLY A 150 5.79 -2.91 -10.12
CA GLY A 150 6.58 -2.27 -11.17
C GLY A 150 6.67 -0.75 -11.03
N HIS A 151 7.52 -0.15 -11.87
CA HIS A 151 7.92 1.26 -11.74
C HIS A 151 6.84 2.27 -12.17
N ARG A 152 5.82 1.83 -12.90
CA ARG A 152 4.79 2.68 -13.53
C ARG A 152 3.42 2.55 -12.86
N GLU A 153 3.35 1.89 -11.71
CA GLU A 153 2.12 1.79 -10.94
C GLU A 153 1.79 3.12 -10.27
N ALA A 154 0.50 3.46 -10.18
CA ALA A 154 0.03 4.75 -9.69
C ALA A 154 0.53 5.09 -8.27
N GLY A 155 0.61 4.11 -7.37
CA GLY A 155 1.18 4.26 -6.03
C GLY A 155 2.65 4.70 -6.04
N VAL A 156 3.46 4.28 -7.01
CA VAL A 156 4.83 4.82 -7.19
C VAL A 156 4.77 6.32 -7.49
N GLY A 157 3.82 6.76 -8.33
CA GLY A 157 3.57 8.18 -8.59
C GLY A 157 3.20 8.96 -7.32
N SER A 158 2.33 8.41 -6.46
CA SER A 158 1.98 9.03 -5.18
C SER A 158 3.19 9.17 -4.24
N LEU A 159 4.04 8.14 -4.16
CA LEU A 159 5.28 8.18 -3.36
C LEU A 159 6.27 9.22 -3.91
N LEU A 160 6.39 9.35 -5.23
CA LEU A 160 7.26 10.37 -5.83
C LEU A 160 6.80 11.79 -5.51
N ARG A 161 5.48 12.06 -5.46
CA ARG A 161 4.94 13.35 -5.01
C ARG A 161 5.26 13.65 -3.55
N LEU A 162 5.17 12.65 -2.68
CA LEU A 162 5.63 12.78 -1.28
C LEU A 162 7.13 13.08 -1.21
N GLY A 163 7.94 12.49 -2.08
CA GLY A 163 9.36 12.81 -2.21
C GLY A 163 9.60 14.24 -2.66
N ALA A 164 8.80 14.74 -3.61
CA ALA A 164 8.87 16.12 -4.04
C ALA A 164 8.53 17.10 -2.91
N ASP A 165 7.51 16.78 -2.09
CA ASP A 165 7.19 17.54 -0.88
C ASP A 165 8.38 17.60 0.08
N LEU A 166 8.98 16.44 0.38
CA LEU A 166 10.14 16.35 1.25
C LEU A 166 11.34 17.14 0.71
N ALA A 167 11.59 17.08 -0.60
CA ALA A 167 12.65 17.85 -1.24
C ALA A 167 12.41 19.36 -1.12
N ARG A 168 11.16 19.82 -1.29
CA ARG A 168 10.78 21.23 -1.05
C ARG A 168 11.08 21.66 0.39
N PHE A 169 10.75 20.83 1.40
CA PHE A 169 11.07 21.12 2.79
C PHE A 169 12.58 21.18 3.08
N LYS A 170 13.39 20.43 2.31
CA LYS A 170 14.86 20.46 2.38
C LYS A 170 15.50 21.55 1.50
N ALA A 171 14.70 22.42 0.89
CA ALA A 171 15.15 23.43 -0.09
C ALA A 171 15.90 22.85 -1.30
N ASP A 172 15.65 21.58 -1.63
CA ASP A 172 16.15 20.91 -2.85
C ASP A 172 15.14 21.07 -3.99
N GLY A 173 15.17 22.25 -4.64
CA GLY A 173 14.25 22.59 -5.73
C GLY A 173 14.41 21.68 -6.95
N ASP A 174 15.65 21.34 -7.31
CA ASP A 174 15.94 20.48 -8.47
C ASP A 174 15.49 19.03 -8.22
N GLY A 175 15.70 18.52 -6.99
CA GLY A 175 15.14 17.23 -6.57
C GLY A 175 13.62 17.22 -6.61
N ALA A 176 12.98 18.25 -6.08
CA ALA A 176 11.52 18.37 -6.11
C ALA A 176 10.96 18.35 -7.54
N MET A 177 11.55 19.14 -8.44
CA MET A 177 11.13 19.21 -9.85
C MET A 177 11.26 17.86 -10.55
N ARG A 178 12.41 17.18 -10.41
CA ARG A 178 12.63 15.84 -11.01
C ARG A 178 11.62 14.81 -10.53
N LEU A 179 11.28 14.84 -9.23
CA LEU A 179 10.33 13.91 -8.65
C LEU A 179 8.89 14.18 -9.13
N GLU A 180 8.49 15.45 -9.25
CA GLU A 180 7.20 15.84 -9.84
C GLU A 180 7.10 15.43 -11.31
N ASP A 181 8.14 15.62 -12.10
CA ASP A 181 8.18 15.21 -13.50
C ASP A 181 8.02 13.70 -13.65
N ALA A 182 8.74 12.93 -12.83
CA ALA A 182 8.59 11.48 -12.80
C ALA A 182 7.17 11.04 -12.37
N ALA A 183 6.59 11.71 -11.37
CA ALA A 183 5.22 11.43 -10.95
C ALA A 183 4.18 11.77 -12.04
N ARG A 184 4.38 12.88 -12.77
CA ARG A 184 3.54 13.26 -13.91
C ARG A 184 3.66 12.28 -15.07
N ALA A 185 4.86 11.80 -15.38
CA ALA A 185 5.06 10.81 -16.43
C ALA A 185 4.31 9.50 -16.13
N ILE A 186 4.30 9.05 -14.86
CA ILE A 186 3.50 7.89 -14.44
C ILE A 186 2.00 8.19 -14.55
N ALA A 187 1.55 9.38 -14.15
CA ALA A 187 0.14 9.74 -14.21
C ALA A 187 -0.40 9.88 -15.64
N ALA A 188 0.44 10.26 -16.60
CA ALA A 188 0.08 10.39 -18.01
C ALA A 188 -0.17 9.03 -18.70
N ASP A 189 0.51 7.98 -18.24
CA ASP A 189 0.31 6.61 -18.74
C ASP A 189 0.52 5.60 -17.60
N PRO A 190 -0.50 5.45 -16.73
CA PRO A 190 -0.39 4.61 -15.54
C PRO A 190 -0.61 3.14 -15.89
N VAL A 191 0.28 2.28 -15.39
CA VAL A 191 -0.01 0.84 -15.37
C VAL A 191 -0.96 0.60 -14.20
N VAL A 192 -2.26 0.53 -14.50
CA VAL A 192 -3.28 0.19 -13.50
C VAL A 192 -3.25 -1.31 -13.24
N TYR A 193 -2.46 -1.73 -12.26
CA TYR A 193 -2.59 -3.08 -11.71
C TYR A 193 -3.93 -3.19 -10.96
N ASP A 194 -4.89 -3.84 -11.63
CA ASP A 194 -5.69 -4.92 -11.04
C ASP A 194 -6.79 -4.51 -10.01
N VAL A 195 -7.19 -3.23 -9.91
CA VAL A 195 -8.54 -2.88 -9.36
C VAL A 195 -9.66 -3.31 -10.30
N VAL A 196 -9.48 -3.08 -11.61
CA VAL A 196 -10.44 -3.50 -12.64
C VAL A 196 -10.51 -5.02 -12.74
N ARG A 197 -9.38 -5.71 -12.57
CA ARG A 197 -9.32 -7.16 -12.64
C ARG A 197 -9.79 -7.82 -11.33
N LEU A 198 -9.50 -7.28 -10.14
CA LEU A 198 -10.17 -7.67 -8.89
C LEU A 198 -11.71 -7.49 -8.96
N ARG A 199 -12.20 -6.35 -9.50
CA ARG A 199 -13.65 -6.13 -9.68
C ARG A 199 -14.28 -7.10 -10.68
N ARG A 200 -13.52 -7.58 -11.68
CA ARG A 200 -13.94 -8.63 -12.64
C ARG A 200 -13.85 -10.05 -12.06
N GLU A 201 -13.17 -10.25 -10.93
CA GLU A 201 -13.12 -11.52 -10.19
C GLU A 201 -14.32 -11.71 -9.24
N THR A 202 -15.34 -10.85 -9.32
CA THR A 202 -16.62 -10.99 -8.61
C THR A 202 -17.27 -12.33 -8.98
N GLY A 203 -17.41 -13.23 -8.00
CA GLY A 203 -17.96 -14.58 -8.16
C GLY A 203 -16.98 -15.73 -7.91
N ARG A 204 -15.69 -15.46 -7.66
CA ARG A 204 -14.76 -16.50 -7.17
C ARG A 204 -14.91 -16.73 -5.66
N ARG A 205 -14.62 -17.96 -5.21
CA ARG A 205 -14.52 -18.33 -3.81
C ARG A 205 -13.54 -17.38 -3.10
N TYR A 206 -13.96 -16.78 -1.99
CA TYR A 206 -13.14 -15.91 -1.14
C TYR A 206 -12.01 -16.72 -0.48
N ASP A 207 -10.99 -17.06 -1.28
CA ASP A 207 -9.78 -17.69 -0.78
C ASP A 207 -8.86 -16.65 -0.14
N ASP A 208 -7.84 -17.16 0.55
CA ASP A 208 -6.91 -16.34 1.31
C ASP A 208 -6.14 -15.39 0.37
N LEU A 209 -5.71 -15.84 -0.80
CA LEU A 209 -5.03 -14.98 -1.78
C LEU A 209 -5.89 -13.78 -2.21
N TRP A 210 -7.19 -13.99 -2.38
CA TRP A 210 -8.12 -12.89 -2.65
C TRP A 210 -8.13 -11.88 -1.49
N ARG A 211 -8.14 -12.33 -0.24
CA ARG A 211 -8.10 -11.45 0.95
C ARG A 211 -6.84 -10.61 0.99
N LEU A 212 -5.68 -11.20 0.71
CA LEU A 212 -4.41 -10.48 0.62
C LEU A 212 -4.48 -9.38 -0.44
N ARG A 213 -4.92 -9.72 -1.65
CA ARG A 213 -5.05 -8.75 -2.75
C ARG A 213 -6.00 -7.62 -2.40
N ALA A 214 -7.20 -7.95 -1.91
CA ALA A 214 -8.19 -6.97 -1.50
C ALA A 214 -7.64 -6.01 -0.44
N ALA A 215 -6.93 -6.52 0.57
CA ALA A 215 -6.30 -5.70 1.61
C ALA A 215 -5.25 -4.72 1.06
N ILE A 216 -4.44 -5.15 0.08
CA ILE A 216 -3.46 -4.27 -0.57
C ILE A 216 -4.16 -3.13 -1.32
N TYR A 217 -5.26 -3.41 -2.03
CA TYR A 217 -6.04 -2.36 -2.69
C TYR A 217 -6.71 -1.40 -1.70
N LEU A 218 -7.14 -1.92 -0.55
CA LEU A 218 -7.70 -1.12 0.53
C LEU A 218 -6.64 -0.36 1.34
N SER A 219 -5.36 -0.45 0.97
CA SER A 219 -4.27 0.33 1.55
C SER A 219 -3.76 1.37 0.55
N PRO A 220 -4.50 2.46 0.29
CA PRO A 220 -4.07 3.47 -0.66
C PRO A 220 -2.86 4.24 -0.14
N ILE A 221 -2.04 4.75 -1.07
CA ILE A 221 -1.00 5.73 -0.77
C ILE A 221 -1.58 7.10 -1.10
N GLU A 222 -1.83 7.88 -0.06
CA GLU A 222 -2.33 9.24 -0.21
C GLU A 222 -1.19 10.21 0.10
N ALA A 223 -0.93 11.13 -0.83
CA ALA A 223 -0.11 12.29 -0.51
C ALA A 223 -0.93 13.16 0.44
N THR A 224 -0.61 13.12 1.74
CA THR A 224 -1.41 13.72 2.81
C THR A 224 -1.39 15.25 2.75
N ALA A 225 -2.11 15.83 1.78
CA ALA A 225 -2.45 17.25 1.76
C ALA A 225 -3.30 17.63 2.98
N ALA A 226 -4.09 16.68 3.50
CA ALA A 226 -4.99 16.88 4.64
C ALA A 226 -4.29 16.95 6.01
N LEU A 227 -3.03 16.52 6.12
CA LEU A 227 -2.24 16.60 7.36
C LEU A 227 -1.24 17.77 7.34
N ARG A 228 -1.20 18.56 6.27
CA ARG A 228 -0.31 19.72 6.20
C ARG A 228 -0.78 20.77 7.21
N PRO A 229 0.10 21.30 8.07
CA PRO A 229 -0.21 22.55 8.75
C PRO A 229 -0.52 23.62 7.69
N ALA A 230 -1.46 24.52 7.98
CA ALA A 230 -1.70 25.67 7.11
C ALA A 230 -0.36 26.36 6.81
N ALA A 231 -0.11 26.66 5.54
CA ALA A 231 1.12 27.34 5.15
C ALA A 231 1.27 28.62 6.00
N PRO A 232 2.44 28.86 6.62
CA PRO A 232 2.67 30.12 7.33
C PRO A 232 2.69 31.25 6.30
N GLY A 233 1.61 32.05 6.27
CA GLY A 233 1.47 33.23 5.42
C GLY A 233 0.74 32.98 4.10
N ALA A 234 -0.57 33.15 4.13
CA ALA A 234 -1.38 33.59 2.99
C ALA A 234 -2.08 34.89 3.39
#